data_AF-A0A7C2DE81-F1
#
_entry.id   AF-A0A7C2DE81-F1
#
_cell.length_a   1.000
_cell.length_b   1.000
_cell.length_c   1.000
_cell.angle_alpha   90.00
_cell.angle_beta   90.00
_cell.angle_gamma   90.00
#
_symmetry.space_group_name_H-M   'P 1'
#
loop_
_entity.id
_entity.type
_entity.pdbx_description
1 polymer ?
#
loop_
_entity_poly.entity_id
_entity_poly.type
_entity_poly.pdbx_seq_one_letter_code
_entity_poly.pdbx_strand_id
1 'polypeptide(L)'
;MRPCRVLSLSTVFPRPGEPAYGIFVERRLRALARLLPVRVVAPVPVIEFRGGVPRMPCLGVPRRSRSGELAVDRPPWLYPPGIGTVHAFCLAAQLEARLWRILHEDPFDLIDAHFGYPEGAAAARLAS
;
A
#
# COMPACT_ATOMS: atom_id res chain seq x y z
N MET A 1 -8.24 -12.67 -24.49
CA MET A 1 -7.35 -11.70 -23.84
C MET A 1 -7.22 -12.07 -22.37
N ARG A 2 -6.05 -11.89 -21.76
CA ARG A 2 -5.85 -12.17 -20.33
C ARG A 2 -6.53 -11.06 -19.52
N PRO A 3 -7.14 -11.33 -18.34
CA PRO A 3 -7.75 -10.29 -17.53
C PRO A 3 -6.68 -9.31 -17.02
N CYS A 4 -7.00 -8.01 -17.05
CA CYS A 4 -6.13 -6.96 -16.51
C CYS A 4 -5.88 -7.20 -15.02
N ARG A 5 -4.61 -7.19 -14.62
CA ARG A 5 -4.15 -7.41 -13.25
C ARG A 5 -3.80 -6.08 -12.61
N VAL A 6 -4.40 -5.77 -11.47
CA VAL A 6 -4.25 -4.47 -10.79
C VAL A 6 -3.42 -4.62 -9.53
N LEU A 7 -2.42 -3.75 -9.38
CA LEU A 7 -1.74 -3.50 -8.12
C LEU A 7 -2.31 -2.23 -7.50
N SER A 8 -3.02 -2.36 -6.37
CA SER A 8 -3.58 -1.23 -5.65
C SER A 8 -2.66 -0.79 -4.51
N LEU A 9 -2.29 0.49 -4.50
CA LEU A 9 -1.45 1.13 -3.50
C LEU A 9 -2.29 1.98 -2.55
N SER A 10 -2.23 1.67 -1.25
CA SER A 10 -2.89 2.46 -0.21
C SER A 10 -2.12 2.41 1.11
N THR A 11 -1.70 3.56 1.63
CA THR A 11 -1.11 3.67 2.98
C THR A 11 -2.15 3.47 4.08
N VAL A 12 -3.44 3.64 3.75
CA VAL A 12 -4.57 3.44 4.67
C VAL A 12 -5.27 2.12 4.35
N PHE A 13 -4.95 1.08 5.10
CA PHE A 13 -5.53 -0.26 4.92
C PHE A 13 -5.60 -1.03 6.25
N PRO A 14 -6.60 -1.92 6.45
CA PRO A 14 -6.74 -2.65 7.70
C PRO A 14 -5.50 -3.45 8.07
N ARG A 15 -5.13 -3.41 9.35
CA ARG A 15 -3.97 -4.09 9.91
C ARG A 15 -4.29 -4.67 11.29
N PRO A 16 -3.56 -5.70 11.75
CA PRO A 16 -3.74 -6.23 13.10
C PRO A 16 -3.78 -5.11 14.17
N GLY A 17 -4.75 -5.19 15.07
CA GLY A 17 -5.01 -4.15 16.08
C GLY A 17 -5.81 -2.94 15.59
N GLU A 18 -5.97 -2.75 14.28
CA GLU A 18 -6.70 -1.61 13.68
C GLU A 18 -7.57 -2.05 12.49
N PRO A 19 -8.60 -2.89 12.71
CA PRO A 19 -9.41 -3.44 11.64
C PRO A 19 -10.30 -2.39 10.95
N ALA A 20 -10.66 -1.31 11.64
CA ALA A 20 -11.45 -0.22 11.08
C ALA A 20 -10.63 0.76 10.22
N TYR A 21 -9.30 0.75 10.35
CA TYR A 21 -8.42 1.67 9.64
C TYR A 21 -8.43 1.36 8.14
N GLY A 22 -9.01 2.24 7.32
CA GLY A 22 -9.12 2.00 5.87
C GLY A 22 -10.14 0.94 5.47
N ILE A 23 -11.14 0.64 6.30
CA ILE A 23 -12.16 -0.38 6.00
C ILE A 23 -12.92 -0.11 4.69
N PHE A 24 -13.11 1.15 4.31
CA PHE A 24 -13.73 1.51 3.03
C PHE A 24 -12.84 1.12 1.83
N VAL A 25 -11.52 1.30 1.95
CA VAL A 25 -10.54 0.88 0.94
C VAL A 25 -10.59 -0.63 0.76
N GLU A 26 -10.58 -1.37 1.87
CA GLU A 26 -10.69 -2.83 1.85
C GLU A 26 -11.98 -3.30 1.16
N ARG A 27 -13.13 -2.71 1.51
CA ARG A 27 -14.42 -3.07 0.90
C ARG A 27 -14.45 -2.78 -0.60
N ARG A 28 -13.95 -1.62 -1.04
CA ARG A 28 -13.82 -1.27 -2.46
C ARG A 28 -12.96 -2.30 -3.19
N LEU A 29 -11.79 -2.61 -2.67
CA LEU A 29 -10.86 -3.54 -3.32
C LEU A 29 -11.35 -4.97 -3.31
N ARG A 30 -12.07 -5.43 -2.28
CA ARG A 30 -12.73 -6.73 -2.28
C ARG A 30 -13.84 -6.82 -3.32
N ALA A 31 -14.59 -5.74 -3.52
CA ALA A 31 -15.58 -5.68 -4.60
C ALA A 31 -14.89 -5.73 -5.98
N LEU A 32 -13.79 -4.98 -6.16
CA LEU A 32 -13.00 -4.98 -7.39
C LEU A 32 -12.40 -6.37 -7.69
N ALA A 33 -11.91 -7.08 -6.66
CA ALA A 33 -11.31 -8.40 -6.77
C ALA A 33 -12.28 -9.49 -7.27
N ARG A 34 -13.60 -9.25 -7.21
CA ARG A 34 -14.61 -10.13 -7.80
C ARG A 34 -14.69 -10.01 -9.32
N LEU A 35 -14.18 -8.91 -9.87
CA LEU A 35 -14.25 -8.60 -11.30
C LEU A 35 -12.92 -8.86 -12.02
N LEU A 36 -11.80 -8.66 -11.32
CA LEU A 36 -10.46 -8.84 -11.88
C LEU A 36 -9.42 -9.14 -10.79
N PRO A 37 -8.25 -9.70 -11.14
CA PRO A 37 -7.17 -9.94 -10.19
C PRO A 37 -6.66 -8.65 -9.56
N VAL A 38 -6.68 -8.58 -8.23
CA VAL A 38 -6.19 -7.42 -7.46
C VAL A 38 -5.19 -7.89 -6.41
N ARG A 39 -4.02 -7.25 -6.38
CA ARG A 39 -3.04 -7.33 -5.29
C ARG A 39 -2.96 -5.98 -4.60
N VAL A 40 -2.84 -5.96 -3.28
CA VAL A 40 -2.75 -4.75 -2.48
C VAL A 40 -1.34 -4.58 -1.94
N VAL A 41 -0.77 -3.40 -2.13
CA VAL A 41 0.42 -2.95 -1.41
C VAL A 41 -0.02 -1.90 -0.42
N ALA A 42 0.12 -2.21 0.87
CA ALA A 42 -0.30 -1.37 1.98
C ALA A 42 0.89 -1.03 2.90
N PRO A 43 1.70 -0.01 2.56
CA PRO A 43 2.87 0.35 3.33
C PRO A 43 2.52 0.76 4.76
N VAL A 44 3.26 0.25 5.74
CA VAL A 44 3.03 0.51 7.17
C VAL A 44 4.16 1.38 7.73
N PRO A 45 3.87 2.54 8.35
CA PRO A 45 4.92 3.41 8.87
C PRO A 45 5.84 2.69 9.85
N VAL A 46 7.15 2.93 9.76
CA VAL A 46 8.12 2.45 10.77
C VAL A 46 7.88 3.17 12.10
N ILE A 47 7.64 4.48 12.02
CA ILE A 47 7.28 5.34 13.15
C ILE A 47 6.04 6.14 12.74
N GLU A 48 5.03 6.15 13.60
CA GLU A 48 3.81 6.94 13.46
C GLU A 48 3.56 7.69 14.77
N PHE A 49 3.29 8.98 14.71
CA PHE A 49 2.94 9.79 15.88
C PHE A 49 1.42 9.88 15.98
N ARG A 50 0.82 9.29 17.02
CA ARG A 50 -0.62 9.40 17.29
C ARG A 50 -0.82 10.06 18.65
N GLY A 51 -1.44 11.24 18.66
CA GLY A 51 -1.64 12.03 19.88
C GLY A 51 -0.33 12.43 20.57
N GLY A 52 0.74 12.66 19.80
CA GLY A 52 2.07 12.99 20.33
C GLY A 52 2.90 11.79 20.82
N VAL A 53 2.33 10.59 20.86
CA VAL A 53 3.04 9.38 21.28
C VAL A 53 3.61 8.66 20.04
N PRO A 54 4.93 8.38 20.00
CA PRO A 54 5.53 7.60 18.92
C PRO A 54 5.10 6.14 19.03
N ARG A 55 4.73 5.54 17.90
CA ARG A 55 4.33 4.15 17.77
C ARG A 55 5.07 3.53 16.60
N MET A 56 5.37 2.23 16.68
CA MET A 56 6.04 1.48 15.61
C MET A 56 5.10 0.41 15.04
N PRO A 57 4.08 0.79 14.25
CA PRO A 57 3.06 -0.15 13.83
C PRO A 57 3.61 -1.29 12.96
N CYS A 58 4.74 -1.09 12.26
CA CYS A 58 5.34 -2.14 11.45
C CYS A 58 5.82 -3.38 12.22
N LEU A 59 6.08 -3.29 13.54
CA LEU A 59 6.60 -4.40 14.33
C LEU A 59 5.55 -5.48 14.64
N GLY A 60 4.27 -5.11 14.71
CA GLY A 60 3.16 -6.01 15.02
C GLY A 60 2.39 -6.50 13.79
N VAL A 61 2.86 -6.17 12.59
CA VAL A 61 2.10 -6.37 11.35
C VAL A 61 2.83 -7.33 10.41
N PRO A 62 2.21 -8.46 10.02
CA PRO A 62 2.79 -9.37 9.05
C PRO A 62 3.09 -8.66 7.72
N ARG A 63 4.29 -8.89 7.17
CA ARG A 63 4.70 -8.33 5.87
C ARG A 63 3.84 -8.79 4.70
N ARG A 64 3.21 -9.96 4.82
CA ARG A 64 2.24 -10.50 3.87
C ARG A 64 1.06 -11.03 4.66
N SER A 65 -0.16 -10.72 4.22
CA SER A 65 -1.36 -11.33 4.75
C SER A 65 -2.44 -11.41 3.67
N ARG A 66 -3.57 -12.01 4.02
CA ARG A 66 -4.78 -11.98 3.20
C ARG A 66 -5.86 -11.13 3.84
N SER A 67 -6.70 -10.53 2.99
CA SER A 67 -7.94 -9.86 3.35
C SER A 67 -9.05 -10.43 2.46
N GLY A 68 -9.67 -11.51 2.92
CA GLY A 68 -10.47 -12.37 2.04
C GLY A 68 -9.62 -12.90 0.90
N GLU A 69 -10.04 -12.63 -0.34
CA GLU A 69 -9.31 -13.03 -1.56
C GLU A 69 -8.11 -12.13 -1.89
N LEU A 70 -7.99 -10.96 -1.25
CA LEU A 70 -6.90 -10.01 -1.53
C LEU A 70 -5.58 -10.51 -0.95
N ALA A 71 -4.56 -10.62 -1.79
CA ALA A 71 -3.17 -10.70 -1.33
C ALA A 71 -2.69 -9.29 -0.94
N VAL A 72 -2.19 -9.14 0.29
CA VAL A 72 -1.79 -7.84 0.85
C VAL A 72 -0.33 -7.88 1.31
N ASP A 73 0.52 -7.12 0.63
CA ASP A 73 1.91 -6.88 1.02
C ASP A 73 2.00 -5.60 1.86
N ARG A 74 2.67 -5.66 3.01
CA ARG A 74 2.81 -4.56 3.96
C ARG A 74 4.29 -4.24 4.20
N PRO A 75 4.96 -3.59 3.23
CA PRO A 75 6.33 -3.17 3.44
C PRO A 75 6.37 -2.08 4.54
N PRO A 76 7.36 -2.10 5.43
CA PRO A 76 7.61 -0.96 6.30
C PRO A 76 8.00 0.25 5.46
N TRP A 77 7.53 1.44 5.81
CA TRP A 77 7.97 2.67 5.17
C TRP A 77 8.30 3.81 6.13
N LEU A 78 9.21 4.69 5.72
CA LEU A 78 9.59 5.86 6.50
C LEU A 78 8.61 7.00 6.23
N TYR A 79 7.90 7.42 7.27
CA TYR A 79 7.01 8.59 7.26
C TYR A 79 7.44 9.61 8.33
N PRO A 80 8.53 10.37 8.10
CA PRO A 80 9.02 11.34 9.07
C PRO A 80 8.00 12.46 9.30
N PRO A 81 7.75 12.91 10.54
CA PRO A 81 6.90 14.07 10.78
C PRO A 81 7.55 15.35 10.21
N GLY A 82 6.74 16.30 9.74
CA GLY A 82 7.20 17.66 9.42
C GLY A 82 7.89 17.87 8.07
N ILE A 83 7.98 16.86 7.20
CA ILE A 83 8.70 16.97 5.90
C ILE A 83 7.81 17.17 4.66
N GLY A 84 6.51 17.46 4.85
CA GLY A 84 5.60 17.91 3.78
C GLY A 84 5.65 17.02 2.52
N THR A 85 5.83 17.65 1.35
CA THR A 85 5.79 17.01 0.01
C THR A 85 6.80 15.88 -0.19
N VAL A 86 7.83 15.77 0.65
CA VAL A 86 8.89 14.75 0.56
C VAL A 86 8.37 13.33 0.84
N HIS A 87 7.22 13.16 1.51
CA HIS A 87 6.66 11.83 1.79
C HIS A 87 6.41 11.01 0.54
N ALA A 88 5.97 11.63 -0.56
CA ALA A 88 5.76 10.95 -1.84
C ALA A 88 7.07 10.40 -2.42
N PHE A 89 8.18 11.15 -2.33
CA PHE A 89 9.47 10.71 -2.81
C PHE A 89 10.04 9.57 -1.97
N CYS A 90 9.94 9.67 -0.63
CA CYS A 90 10.35 8.60 0.27
C CYS A 90 9.54 7.33 0.03
N LEU A 91 8.21 7.46 -0.11
CA LEU A 91 7.32 6.35 -0.42
C LEU A 91 7.68 5.71 -1.76
N ALA A 92 7.84 6.52 -2.81
CA ALA A 92 8.18 6.03 -4.15
C ALA A 92 9.51 5.29 -4.17
N ALA A 93 10.58 5.90 -3.65
CA ALA A 93 11.92 5.31 -3.62
C ALA A 93 11.94 3.96 -2.87
N GLN A 94 11.20 3.87 -1.77
CA GLN A 94 11.13 2.63 -0.99
C GLN A 94 10.26 1.55 -1.63
N LEU A 95 9.21 1.97 -2.34
CA LEU A 95 8.35 1.06 -3.09
C LEU A 95 8.97 0.60 -4.40
N GLU A 96 9.86 1.36 -5.02
CA GLU A 96 10.48 1.06 -6.32
C GLU A 96 11.09 -0.33 -6.38
N ALA A 97 12.02 -0.64 -5.48
CA ALA A 97 12.65 -1.98 -5.42
C ALA A 97 11.64 -3.09 -5.10
N ARG A 98 10.59 -2.79 -4.33
CA ARG A 98 9.57 -3.78 -3.93
C ARG A 98 8.59 -4.06 -5.06
N LEU A 99 8.12 -3.02 -5.74
CA LEU A 99 7.26 -3.15 -6.91
C LEU A 99 8.00 -3.81 -8.06
N TRP A 100 9.28 -3.49 -8.26
CA TRP A 100 10.12 -4.19 -9.24
C TRP A 100 10.16 -5.69 -8.96
N ARG A 101 10.39 -6.09 -7.70
CA ARG A 101 10.34 -7.50 -7.31
C ARG A 101 8.94 -8.11 -7.49
N ILE A 102 7.89 -7.38 -7.15
CA ILE A 102 6.50 -7.84 -7.34
C ILE A 102 6.20 -8.02 -8.84
N LEU A 103 6.62 -7.11 -9.71
CA LEU A 103 6.47 -7.22 -11.17
C LEU A 103 7.09 -8.50 -11.72
N HIS A 104 8.23 -8.94 -11.16
CA HIS A 104 8.91 -10.17 -11.56
C HIS A 104 8.28 -11.43 -10.95
N GLU A 105 7.80 -11.37 -9.70
CA GLU A 105 7.14 -12.50 -9.01
C GLU A 105 5.68 -12.71 -9.47
N ASP A 106 4.95 -11.62 -9.74
CA ASP A 106 3.54 -11.60 -10.09
C ASP A 106 3.21 -10.33 -10.92
N PRO A 107 3.34 -10.42 -12.26
CA PRO A 107 3.15 -9.28 -13.15
C PRO A 107 1.77 -8.63 -13.02
N PHE A 108 1.73 -7.30 -13.16
CA PHE A 108 0.50 -6.50 -13.19
C PHE A 108 0.52 -5.50 -14.35
N ASP A 109 -0.67 -5.08 -14.78
CA ASP A 109 -0.87 -4.22 -15.96
C ASP A 109 -1.18 -2.77 -15.57
N LEU A 110 -1.66 -2.54 -14.34
CA LEU A 110 -2.11 -1.23 -13.85
C LEU A 110 -1.75 -1.02 -12.38
N ILE A 111 -1.32 0.20 -12.05
CA ILE A 111 -1.19 0.68 -10.66
C ILE A 111 -2.42 1.56 -10.33
N ASP A 112 -3.21 1.14 -9.34
CA ASP A 112 -4.32 1.91 -8.76
C ASP A 112 -3.83 2.60 -7.49
N ALA A 113 -3.62 3.92 -7.51
CA ALA A 113 -3.36 4.69 -6.30
C ALA A 113 -4.67 5.11 -5.65
N HIS A 114 -4.91 4.71 -4.40
CA HIS A 114 -6.19 5.01 -3.75
C HIS A 114 -6.35 6.50 -3.43
N PHE A 115 -5.28 7.17 -3.01
CA PHE A 115 -5.26 8.61 -2.73
C PHE A 115 -4.32 9.34 -3.69
N GLY A 116 -4.61 10.62 -3.95
CA GLY A 116 -3.77 11.46 -4.81
C GLY A 116 -2.38 11.72 -4.24
N TYR A 117 -2.26 11.86 -2.91
CA TYR A 117 -1.00 12.05 -2.20
C TYR A 117 -0.99 11.26 -0.89
N PRO A 118 0.13 10.62 -0.51
CA PRO A 118 1.39 10.47 -1.27
C PRO A 118 1.33 9.40 -2.37
N GLU A 119 0.31 8.54 -2.39
CA GLU A 119 0.25 7.34 -3.23
C GLU A 119 0.19 7.66 -4.72
N GLY A 120 -0.62 8.63 -5.15
CA GLY A 120 -0.74 9.00 -6.56
C GLY A 120 0.57 9.51 -7.15
N ALA A 121 1.28 10.37 -6.41
CA ALA A 121 2.61 10.84 -6.80
C ALA A 121 3.64 9.70 -6.86
N ALA A 122 3.59 8.76 -5.90
CA ALA A 122 4.45 7.58 -5.93
C ALA A 122 4.13 6.67 -7.12
N ALA A 123 2.85 6.40 -7.39
CA ALA A 123 2.40 5.59 -8.52
C ALA A 123 2.79 6.21 -9.87
N ALA A 124 2.65 7.53 -10.03
CA ALA A 124 3.06 8.23 -11.24
C ALA A 124 4.57 8.09 -11.51
N ARG A 125 5.40 8.21 -10.47
CA ARG A 125 6.85 7.99 -10.59
C ARG A 125 7.21 6.52 -10.88
N LEU A 126 6.42 5.57 -10.40
CA LEU A 126 6.66 4.14 -10.60
C LEU A 126 6.14 3.62 -11.94
N ALA A 127 5.30 4.40 -12.62
CA ALA A 127 4.74 4.10 -13.93
C ALA A 127 5.54 4.69 -15.10
N SER A 128 6.55 5.53 -14.82
CA SER A 128 7.47 6.11 -15.82
C SER A 128 8.69 5.23 -16.04
#